data_AF-A0A662JVV2-F1
#
_entry.id   AF-A0A662JVV2-F1
#
_cell.length_a   1.000
_cell.length_b   1.000
_cell.length_c   1.000
_cell.angle_alpha   90.00
_cell.angle_beta   90.00
_cell.angle_gamma   90.00
#
_symmetry.space_group_name_H-M   'P 1'
#
loop_
_entity.id
_entity.type
_entity.pdbx_description
1 polymer ?
#
loop_
_entity_poly.entity_id
_entity_poly.type
_entity_poly.pdbx_seq_one_letter_code
_entity_poly.pdbx_strand_id
1 'polypeptide(L)'
;MSRRMNGFLEAAVVLAIVFVFVMPGSAMFINTKTVGDVGSGSAVDMQMSDEGLGRSVIFEDDFESYSDFVLDFPPWTQYDGDGADTYGFMNYDFPNEHYVGSYIIFNPSQTTPPNPPNSEPHSGDKYAACFNAVLPATNDDWLITPLISGSSFDEVSFWAKSITDMYNLERFQVGVSTTGTDPSDFTVISPEPYVEVPTVWTQYTYDISPYSGNGSIYIGIHCVSYDAFVFMIDDFVVTGETGEDTTPPVTTCELSGEMEDDIYVSDVTVYLNATDDMSGVNYTMYKLDDGAWQEYDGPFVVTEDGDHTVYFYSVDNAGNIEETKSCSFTIQHPCPCPIEIEIKNGIGFGVTMVVRNTGEENLTDVNWSLSLSGGIILLGRENNGVIESLPAAEEVTVQCKPIIGFGRVTIDATAGGCAEDTADGFVLLFLVMIR
;
A
#
# COMPACT_ATOMS: atom_id res chain seq x y z
N MET A 1 -83.22 1.10 -37.36
CA MET A 1 -82.56 1.95 -38.38
C MET A 1 -81.29 2.47 -37.75
N SER A 2 -80.12 2.02 -38.24
CA SER A 2 -78.80 2.39 -37.71
C SER A 2 -78.38 3.77 -38.24
N ARG A 3 -77.83 4.64 -37.37
CA ARG A 3 -76.61 5.42 -37.66
C ARG A 3 -76.07 6.15 -36.42
N ARG A 4 -74.79 5.93 -36.15
CA ARG A 4 -73.91 6.74 -35.29
C ARG A 4 -73.71 8.14 -35.89
N MET A 5 -73.45 9.13 -35.03
CA MET A 5 -72.55 10.24 -35.33
C MET A 5 -71.62 10.44 -34.13
N ASN A 6 -70.33 10.32 -34.40
CA ASN A 6 -69.22 10.62 -33.50
C ASN A 6 -69.11 12.14 -33.30
N GLY A 7 -68.85 12.57 -32.08
CA GLY A 7 -68.27 13.88 -31.77
C GLY A 7 -67.22 13.67 -30.68
N PHE A 8 -65.95 13.62 -31.09
CA PHE A 8 -64.80 13.63 -30.19
C PHE A 8 -64.51 15.08 -29.79
N LEU A 9 -64.33 15.35 -28.49
CA LEU A 9 -63.79 16.60 -27.96
C LEU A 9 -62.36 16.80 -28.47
N GLU A 10 -62.04 18.04 -28.83
CA GLU A 10 -60.67 18.52 -29.09
C GLU A 10 -59.84 18.46 -27.79
N ALA A 11 -58.70 17.75 -27.83
CA ALA A 11 -57.68 17.83 -26.79
C ALA A 11 -56.75 19.02 -27.08
N ALA A 12 -56.70 19.99 -26.17
CA ALA A 12 -55.72 21.07 -26.22
C ALA A 12 -54.33 20.52 -25.86
N VAL A 13 -53.37 20.68 -26.76
CA VAL A 13 -51.95 20.39 -26.48
C VAL A 13 -51.36 21.62 -25.78
N VAL A 14 -51.02 21.48 -24.50
CA VAL A 14 -50.22 22.46 -23.76
C VAL A 14 -48.75 22.12 -24.00
N LEU A 15 -48.03 22.97 -24.75
CA LEU A 15 -46.59 22.85 -24.94
C LEU A 15 -45.88 23.55 -23.77
N ALA A 16 -45.40 22.79 -22.80
CA ALA A 16 -44.47 23.31 -21.78
C ALA A 16 -43.05 23.25 -22.37
N ILE A 17 -42.47 24.41 -22.70
CA ILE A 17 -41.05 24.53 -23.06
C ILE A 17 -40.28 24.69 -21.75
N VAL A 18 -39.55 23.66 -21.34
CA VAL A 18 -38.59 23.71 -20.23
C VAL A 18 -37.21 23.97 -20.82
N PHE A 19 -36.56 25.06 -20.42
CA PHE A 19 -35.14 25.29 -20.70
C PHE A 19 -34.33 24.48 -19.69
N VAL A 20 -33.62 23.44 -20.15
CA VAL A 20 -32.62 22.70 -19.38
C VAL A 20 -31.28 22.95 -20.05
N PHE A 21 -30.29 23.42 -19.27
CA PHE A 21 -28.90 23.47 -19.70
C PHE A 21 -28.38 22.03 -19.81
N VAL A 22 -27.96 21.63 -21.01
CA VAL A 22 -27.38 20.31 -21.28
C VAL A 22 -25.87 20.53 -21.47
N MET A 23 -25.05 19.86 -20.67
CA MET A 23 -23.59 19.80 -20.87
C MET A 23 -23.29 19.13 -22.23
N PRO A 24 -22.23 19.52 -22.96
CA PRO A 24 -21.83 18.81 -24.17
C PRO A 24 -21.40 17.37 -23.81
N GLY A 25 -22.13 16.36 -24.27
CA GLY A 25 -21.80 14.94 -24.06
C GLY A 25 -23.00 14.04 -23.70
N SER A 26 -24.08 14.60 -23.16
CA SER A 26 -25.26 13.81 -22.79
C SER A 26 -26.23 13.65 -23.96
N ALA A 27 -26.48 12.42 -24.42
CA ALA A 27 -27.59 12.12 -25.31
C ALA A 27 -28.91 12.12 -24.53
N MET A 28 -29.73 13.17 -24.69
CA MET A 28 -31.06 13.23 -24.07
C MET A 28 -32.05 12.35 -24.84
N PHE A 29 -32.47 11.22 -24.26
CA PHE A 29 -33.62 10.45 -24.75
C PHE A 29 -34.88 10.84 -23.97
N ILE A 30 -35.75 11.64 -24.59
CA ILE A 30 -37.08 11.90 -24.02
C ILE A 30 -37.98 10.71 -24.32
N ASN A 31 -38.19 9.84 -23.33
CA ASN A 31 -39.16 8.76 -23.45
C ASN A 31 -40.57 9.35 -23.25
N THR A 32 -41.20 9.83 -24.33
CA THR A 32 -42.58 10.34 -24.24
C THR A 32 -43.53 9.17 -24.01
N LYS A 33 -43.89 8.90 -22.75
CA LYS A 33 -45.04 8.07 -22.43
C LYS A 33 -46.30 8.87 -22.72
N THR A 34 -47.06 8.48 -23.74
CA THR A 34 -48.38 9.06 -23.98
C THR A 34 -49.30 8.69 -22.82
N VAL A 35 -49.47 9.60 -21.86
CA VAL A 35 -50.44 9.43 -20.78
C VAL A 35 -51.82 9.74 -21.35
N GLY A 36 -52.71 8.74 -21.36
CA GLY A 36 -54.13 8.96 -21.70
C GLY A 36 -54.82 9.83 -20.65
N ASP A 37 -55.70 10.71 -21.12
CA ASP A 37 -56.61 11.63 -20.41
C ASP A 37 -56.37 11.77 -18.89
N VAL A 38 -55.52 12.73 -18.51
CA VAL A 38 -55.27 13.09 -17.11
C VAL A 38 -56.36 14.06 -16.68
N GLY A 39 -57.26 13.63 -15.79
CA GLY A 39 -58.25 14.50 -15.18
C GLY A 39 -57.62 15.72 -14.51
N SER A 40 -58.28 16.88 -14.63
CA SER A 40 -57.78 18.18 -14.14
C SER A 40 -57.32 18.10 -12.68
N GLY A 41 -56.02 18.31 -12.45
CA GLY A 41 -55.43 18.43 -11.12
C GLY A 41 -54.49 17.30 -10.67
N SER A 42 -54.11 16.36 -11.53
CA SER A 42 -53.09 15.36 -11.17
C SER A 42 -51.68 15.87 -11.51
N ALA A 43 -50.77 15.85 -10.54
CA ALA A 43 -49.34 16.03 -10.81
C ALA A 43 -48.82 14.80 -11.55
N VAL A 44 -48.16 15.01 -12.69
CA VAL A 44 -47.43 13.95 -13.39
C VAL A 44 -46.05 13.89 -12.77
N ASP A 45 -45.79 12.87 -11.98
CA ASP A 45 -44.45 12.58 -11.47
C ASP A 45 -43.65 11.92 -12.61
N MET A 46 -42.82 12.71 -13.29
CA MET A 46 -41.88 12.18 -14.28
C MET A 46 -40.62 11.75 -13.53
N GLN A 47 -40.56 10.48 -13.13
CA GLN A 47 -39.28 9.89 -12.74
C GLN A 47 -38.38 9.83 -13.97
N MET A 48 -37.31 10.61 -13.95
CA MET A 48 -36.19 10.44 -14.88
C MET A 48 -35.34 9.31 -14.33
N SER A 49 -35.38 8.14 -14.98
CA SER A 49 -34.39 7.08 -14.75
C SER A 49 -33.30 7.24 -15.81
N ASP A 50 -32.07 7.37 -15.36
CA ASP A 50 -30.86 7.50 -16.19
C ASP A 50 -30.48 6.15 -16.84
N GLU A 51 -31.41 5.57 -17.58
CA GLU A 51 -31.11 4.39 -18.41
C GLU A 51 -30.80 4.85 -19.83
N GLY A 52 -29.68 5.57 -19.95
CA GLY A 52 -29.09 6.01 -21.21
C GLY A 52 -27.65 5.54 -21.32
N LEU A 53 -27.43 4.29 -21.76
CA LEU A 53 -26.11 3.75 -22.13
C LEU A 53 -25.00 3.91 -21.06
N GLY A 54 -25.22 3.41 -19.84
CA GLY A 54 -24.25 2.64 -19.03
C GLY A 54 -22.80 3.10 -18.85
N ARG A 55 -22.43 4.38 -18.97
CA ARG A 55 -21.07 4.86 -18.68
C ARG A 55 -21.07 5.67 -17.40
N SER A 56 -20.41 5.19 -16.35
CA SER A 56 -20.24 5.93 -15.09
C SER A 56 -18.92 6.70 -15.14
N VAL A 57 -18.91 7.94 -14.65
CA VAL A 57 -17.65 8.64 -14.40
C VAL A 57 -16.97 7.97 -13.21
N ILE A 58 -15.76 7.46 -13.42
CA ILE A 58 -14.98 6.76 -12.39
C ILE A 58 -13.82 7.61 -11.87
N PHE A 59 -13.44 8.64 -12.61
CA PHE A 59 -12.50 9.68 -12.17
C PHE A 59 -12.78 10.96 -12.97
N GLU A 60 -12.73 12.12 -12.31
CA GLU A 60 -12.79 13.43 -12.94
C GLU A 60 -12.00 14.46 -12.14
N ASP A 61 -11.45 15.46 -12.83
CA ASP A 61 -10.78 16.61 -12.22
C ASP A 61 -10.93 17.84 -13.12
N ASP A 62 -11.50 18.91 -12.57
CA ASP A 62 -11.62 20.24 -13.19
C ASP A 62 -10.49 21.19 -12.75
N PHE A 63 -9.54 20.68 -11.95
CA PHE A 63 -8.40 21.40 -11.38
C PHE A 63 -8.76 22.55 -10.43
N GLU A 64 -10.03 22.73 -10.07
CA GLU A 64 -10.47 23.87 -9.28
C GLU A 64 -10.13 23.76 -7.79
N SER A 65 -9.90 22.55 -7.30
CA SER A 65 -9.63 22.28 -5.89
C SER A 65 -8.21 22.66 -5.44
N TYR A 66 -7.28 22.85 -6.39
CA TYR A 66 -5.87 23.09 -6.11
C TYR A 66 -5.56 24.58 -5.84
N SER A 67 -4.42 24.84 -5.21
CA SER A 67 -3.94 26.21 -4.99
C SER A 67 -3.43 26.83 -6.29
N ASP A 68 -3.61 28.14 -6.43
CA ASP A 68 -3.12 28.88 -7.59
C ASP A 68 -1.60 28.72 -7.77
N PHE A 69 -1.17 28.43 -8.98
CA PHE A 69 0.23 28.36 -9.41
C PHE A 69 1.08 27.30 -8.69
N VAL A 70 0.45 26.25 -8.17
CA VAL A 70 1.16 25.15 -7.51
C VAL A 70 1.79 24.21 -8.54
N LEU A 71 3.02 23.77 -8.27
CA LEU A 71 3.80 22.83 -9.10
C LEU A 71 3.73 21.38 -8.61
N ASP A 72 3.23 21.14 -7.39
CA ASP A 72 3.03 19.81 -6.82
C ASP A 72 1.60 19.75 -6.29
N PHE A 73 0.75 18.95 -6.94
CA PHE A 73 -0.68 18.89 -6.68
C PHE A 73 -1.15 17.43 -6.60
N PRO A 74 -0.82 16.72 -5.49
CA PRO A 74 -1.35 15.39 -5.27
C PRO A 74 -2.90 15.45 -5.21
N PRO A 75 -3.58 14.41 -5.73
CA PRO A 75 -3.05 13.07 -5.96
C PRO A 75 -2.44 12.82 -7.35
N TRP A 76 -2.33 13.85 -8.22
CA TRP A 76 -1.62 13.70 -9.49
C TRP A 76 -0.12 13.49 -9.25
N THR A 77 0.48 12.63 -10.07
CA THR A 77 1.93 12.44 -10.14
C THR A 77 2.47 13.23 -11.32
N GLN A 78 3.62 13.88 -11.14
CA GLN A 78 4.30 14.62 -12.19
C GLN A 78 5.72 14.10 -12.38
N TYR A 79 6.16 14.05 -13.64
CA TYR A 79 7.52 13.69 -14.01
C TYR A 79 8.04 14.69 -15.04
N ASP A 80 9.23 15.23 -14.77
CA ASP A 80 9.98 16.16 -15.62
C ASP A 80 11.23 15.43 -16.15
N GLY A 81 11.17 15.04 -17.42
CA GLY A 81 12.21 14.25 -18.07
C GLY A 81 13.31 15.08 -18.71
N ASP A 82 13.04 16.32 -19.07
CA ASP A 82 14.01 17.19 -19.72
C ASP A 82 14.81 18.05 -18.73
N GLY A 83 14.25 18.31 -17.55
CA GLY A 83 14.88 19.04 -16.45
C GLY A 83 15.19 20.50 -16.76
N ALA A 84 14.53 21.09 -17.75
CA ALA A 84 14.79 22.45 -18.20
C ALA A 84 13.90 23.48 -17.49
N ASP A 85 14.37 24.73 -17.45
CA ASP A 85 13.52 25.86 -17.08
C ASP A 85 12.44 26.06 -18.15
N THR A 86 11.27 26.58 -17.76
CA THR A 86 10.17 26.91 -18.67
C THR A 86 10.15 28.38 -19.10
N TYR A 87 9.50 28.67 -20.22
CA TYR A 87 9.16 30.06 -20.57
C TYR A 87 8.12 30.65 -19.60
N GLY A 88 8.00 31.98 -19.63
CA GLY A 88 7.01 32.74 -18.86
C GLY A 88 6.32 33.77 -19.75
N PHE A 89 5.30 34.43 -19.22
CA PHE A 89 4.59 35.47 -19.96
C PHE A 89 5.35 36.80 -19.92
N MET A 90 5.59 37.39 -21.08
CA MET A 90 6.21 38.71 -21.14
C MET A 90 5.24 39.79 -20.61
N ASN A 91 5.66 40.54 -19.59
CA ASN A 91 4.91 41.61 -18.90
C ASN A 91 3.76 41.11 -18.01
N TYR A 92 3.75 39.83 -17.64
CA TYR A 92 2.81 39.29 -16.67
C TYR A 92 3.61 38.51 -15.64
N ASP A 93 3.40 38.83 -14.36
CA ASP A 93 4.07 38.19 -13.24
C ASP A 93 3.10 37.21 -12.55
N PHE A 94 3.59 36.04 -12.17
CA PHE A 94 2.86 35.07 -11.32
C PHE A 94 3.82 34.22 -10.48
N PRO A 95 3.37 33.68 -9.33
CA PRO A 95 4.17 32.74 -8.55
C PRO A 95 4.63 31.54 -9.38
N ASN A 96 5.85 31.07 -9.15
CA ASN A 96 6.44 29.91 -9.84
C ASN A 96 6.53 30.04 -11.38
N GLU A 97 6.57 31.26 -11.93
CA GLU A 97 6.99 31.47 -13.32
C GLU A 97 8.42 30.96 -13.55
N HIS A 98 8.72 30.51 -14.77
CA HIS A 98 10.02 29.93 -15.14
C HIS A 98 10.43 28.74 -14.26
N TYR A 99 9.46 27.90 -13.90
CA TYR A 99 9.73 26.71 -13.09
C TYR A 99 10.53 25.66 -13.87
N VAL A 100 11.22 24.80 -13.11
CA VAL A 100 11.73 23.50 -13.58
C VAL A 100 10.75 22.46 -13.06
N GLY A 101 10.17 21.66 -13.96
CA GLY A 101 9.10 20.73 -13.64
C GLY A 101 8.17 20.53 -14.83
N SER A 102 7.06 19.83 -14.59
CA SER A 102 6.13 19.38 -15.62
C SER A 102 4.94 20.34 -15.81
N TYR A 103 3.91 20.27 -14.97
CA TYR A 103 2.71 21.10 -15.06
C TYR A 103 2.58 22.07 -13.88
N ILE A 104 1.85 23.16 -14.10
CA ILE A 104 1.45 24.12 -13.09
C ILE A 104 -0.07 24.28 -13.11
N ILE A 105 -0.71 24.35 -11.95
CA ILE A 105 -2.12 24.76 -11.88
C ILE A 105 -2.20 26.26 -12.13
N PHE A 106 -2.61 26.66 -13.33
CA PHE A 106 -2.56 28.06 -13.74
C PHE A 106 -3.90 28.75 -13.50
N ASN A 107 -3.86 29.88 -12.77
CA ASN A 107 -5.02 30.76 -12.60
C ASN A 107 -4.78 32.10 -13.32
N PRO A 108 -5.28 32.29 -14.54
CA PRO A 108 -5.03 33.50 -15.33
C PRO A 108 -5.51 34.78 -14.61
N SER A 109 -6.58 34.69 -13.83
CA SER A 109 -7.18 35.83 -13.14
C SER A 109 -6.31 36.38 -11.99
N GLN A 110 -5.37 35.57 -11.49
CA GLN A 110 -4.48 35.92 -10.37
C GLN A 110 -3.07 36.36 -10.82
N THR A 111 -2.80 36.41 -12.12
CA THR A 111 -1.57 37.00 -12.67
C THR A 111 -1.56 38.53 -12.51
N THR A 112 -0.39 39.16 -12.69
CA THR A 112 -0.25 40.62 -12.63
C THR A 112 0.37 41.17 -13.91
N PRO A 113 -0.36 41.94 -14.76
CA PRO A 113 -1.80 42.22 -14.66
C PRO A 113 -2.64 40.96 -14.91
N PRO A 114 -3.90 40.91 -14.45
CA PRO A 114 -4.72 39.72 -14.60
C PRO A 114 -5.05 39.40 -16.07
N ASN A 115 -5.19 38.11 -16.36
CA ASN A 115 -5.56 37.51 -17.65
C ASN A 115 -4.58 37.82 -18.80
N PRO A 116 -3.49 37.04 -18.92
CA PRO A 116 -2.68 37.03 -20.12
C PRO A 116 -3.54 36.76 -21.37
N PRO A 117 -3.12 37.21 -22.56
CA PRO A 117 -3.93 37.03 -23.75
C PRO A 117 -4.14 35.53 -24.06
N ASN A 118 -5.38 35.15 -24.36
CA ASN A 118 -5.80 33.79 -24.73
C ASN A 118 -5.64 32.74 -23.62
N SER A 119 -5.44 33.14 -22.36
CA SER A 119 -5.23 32.22 -21.24
C SER A 119 -6.53 31.81 -20.54
N GLU A 120 -7.70 32.02 -21.15
CA GLU A 120 -8.98 31.69 -20.52
C GLU A 120 -9.12 30.17 -20.35
N PRO A 121 -9.53 29.68 -19.16
CA PRO A 121 -9.75 28.26 -18.90
C PRO A 121 -10.92 27.73 -19.77
N HIS A 122 -11.06 26.41 -19.90
CA HIS A 122 -12.20 25.84 -20.60
C HIS A 122 -13.47 25.97 -19.75
N SER A 123 -13.35 25.62 -18.47
CA SER A 123 -14.38 25.81 -17.45
C SER A 123 -13.76 26.41 -16.18
N GLY A 124 -14.56 26.88 -15.23
CA GLY A 124 -14.03 27.43 -13.97
C GLY A 124 -13.07 28.62 -14.10
N ASP A 125 -12.07 28.66 -13.23
CA ASP A 125 -11.06 29.70 -13.07
C ASP A 125 -9.62 29.19 -13.31
N LYS A 126 -9.38 27.87 -13.33
CA LYS A 126 -8.06 27.23 -13.35
C LYS A 126 -7.99 26.10 -14.37
N TYR A 127 -6.76 25.66 -14.66
CA TYR A 127 -6.46 24.52 -15.53
C TYR A 127 -5.03 24.05 -15.28
N ALA A 128 -4.67 22.85 -15.72
CA ALA A 128 -3.28 22.38 -15.72
C ALA A 128 -2.56 22.90 -16.97
N ALA A 129 -1.41 23.54 -16.79
CA ALA A 129 -0.62 24.12 -17.88
C ALA A 129 0.79 23.52 -17.90
N CYS A 130 1.26 23.10 -19.08
CA CYS A 130 2.67 22.78 -19.30
C CYS A 130 3.28 23.88 -20.19
N PHE A 131 4.22 24.64 -19.62
CA PHE A 131 4.92 25.68 -20.36
C PHE A 131 6.06 25.06 -21.16
N ASN A 132 6.29 25.57 -22.37
CA ASN A 132 7.32 25.01 -23.23
C ASN A 132 8.70 25.18 -22.57
N ALA A 133 9.51 24.12 -22.60
CA ALA A 133 10.86 24.10 -22.11
C ALA A 133 11.73 25.16 -22.82
N VAL A 134 12.64 25.82 -22.11
CA VAL A 134 13.54 26.80 -22.70
C VAL A 134 14.47 26.08 -23.69
N LEU A 135 14.54 26.61 -24.91
CA LEU A 135 15.36 26.02 -25.96
C LEU A 135 16.84 25.93 -25.55
N PRO A 136 17.55 24.85 -25.94
CA PRO A 136 17.18 23.89 -26.98
C PRO A 136 16.43 22.63 -26.48
N ALA A 137 15.94 22.61 -25.25
CA ALA A 137 15.19 21.48 -24.74
C ALA A 137 13.83 21.31 -25.48
N THR A 138 13.35 20.06 -25.47
CA THR A 138 12.01 19.65 -25.86
C THR A 138 11.33 19.18 -24.59
N ASN A 139 10.05 19.51 -24.39
CA ASN A 139 9.32 18.99 -23.23
C ASN A 139 9.34 17.45 -23.22
N ASP A 140 9.61 16.88 -22.06
CA ASP A 140 9.43 15.45 -21.71
C ASP A 140 8.65 15.39 -20.38
N ASP A 141 7.46 16.00 -20.40
CA ASP A 141 6.73 16.37 -19.20
C ASP A 141 5.43 15.59 -19.07
N TRP A 142 5.34 14.78 -18.03
CA TRP A 142 4.19 13.91 -17.77
C TRP A 142 3.33 14.44 -16.63
N LEU A 143 2.01 14.44 -16.87
CA LEU A 143 0.97 14.57 -15.87
C LEU A 143 0.22 13.24 -15.78
N ILE A 144 0.30 12.57 -14.63
CA ILE A 144 -0.17 11.20 -14.44
C ILE A 144 -1.26 11.17 -13.37
N THR A 145 -2.39 10.56 -13.69
CA THR A 145 -3.53 10.43 -12.78
C THR A 145 -3.12 9.71 -11.49
N PRO A 146 -3.94 9.82 -10.42
CA PRO A 146 -3.93 8.81 -9.36
C PRO A 146 -4.21 7.40 -9.94
N LEU A 147 -4.04 6.37 -9.12
CA LEU A 147 -4.47 5.02 -9.51
C LEU A 147 -6.00 5.00 -9.67
N ILE A 148 -6.47 4.71 -10.89
CA ILE A 148 -7.89 4.68 -11.21
C ILE A 148 -8.36 3.23 -11.20
N SER A 149 -9.22 2.90 -10.25
CA SER A 149 -9.77 1.57 -10.08
C SER A 149 -11.12 1.42 -10.80
N GLY A 150 -11.32 0.29 -11.48
CA GLY A 150 -12.55 0.00 -12.21
C GLY A 150 -12.66 -1.46 -12.65
N SER A 151 -13.87 -2.02 -12.66
CA SER A 151 -14.12 -3.35 -13.25
C SER A 151 -14.04 -3.31 -14.77
N SER A 152 -14.40 -2.17 -15.35
CA SER A 152 -14.24 -1.88 -16.77
C SER A 152 -13.83 -0.43 -16.95
N PHE A 153 -13.16 -0.19 -18.06
CA PHE A 153 -12.80 1.13 -18.55
C PHE A 153 -13.47 1.33 -19.90
N ASP A 154 -13.94 2.54 -20.18
CA ASP A 154 -14.54 2.89 -21.45
C ASP A 154 -13.64 3.88 -22.17
N GLU A 155 -13.64 5.13 -21.71
CA GLU A 155 -12.99 6.24 -22.39
C GLU A 155 -12.35 7.20 -21.39
N VAL A 156 -11.21 7.77 -21.78
CA VAL A 156 -10.66 8.98 -21.18
C VAL A 156 -10.93 10.16 -22.10
N SER A 157 -11.30 11.30 -21.53
CA SER A 157 -11.45 12.56 -22.24
C SER A 157 -10.93 13.74 -21.45
N PHE A 158 -10.49 14.77 -22.16
CA PHE A 158 -10.08 16.06 -21.58
C PHE A 158 -10.16 17.13 -22.67
N TRP A 159 -10.23 18.39 -22.26
CA TRP A 159 -10.11 19.53 -23.15
C TRP A 159 -8.66 19.99 -23.21
N ALA A 160 -8.21 20.36 -24.40
CA ALA A 160 -6.87 20.89 -24.57
C ALA A 160 -6.82 22.08 -25.56
N LYS A 161 -5.85 22.97 -25.34
CA LYS A 161 -5.64 24.17 -26.17
C LYS A 161 -4.16 24.58 -26.20
N SER A 162 -3.68 24.97 -27.38
CA SER A 162 -2.46 25.77 -27.50
C SER A 162 -2.77 27.24 -27.24
N ILE A 163 -2.04 27.90 -26.36
CA ILE A 163 -2.31 29.33 -26.10
C ILE A 163 -2.09 30.22 -27.34
N THR A 164 -1.20 29.80 -28.24
CA THR A 164 -0.84 30.51 -29.48
C THR A 164 -0.29 29.55 -30.53
N ASP A 165 -0.31 29.96 -31.79
CA ASP A 165 0.34 29.32 -32.93
C ASP A 165 1.57 30.10 -33.44
N MET A 166 1.95 31.20 -32.76
CA MET A 166 3.08 32.06 -33.15
C MET A 166 4.42 31.31 -33.13
N TYR A 167 4.52 30.29 -32.30
CA TYR A 167 5.68 29.44 -32.10
C TYR A 167 5.27 28.00 -32.38
N ASN A 168 4.66 27.69 -33.51
CA ASN A 168 4.03 26.36 -33.72
C ASN A 168 2.92 26.05 -32.68
N LEU A 169 2.34 24.86 -32.79
CA LEU A 169 1.32 24.36 -31.87
C LEU A 169 1.93 23.40 -30.85
N GLU A 170 1.26 23.30 -29.70
CA GLU A 170 1.57 22.34 -28.65
C GLU A 170 1.32 20.92 -29.11
N ARG A 171 2.07 19.98 -28.52
CA ARG A 171 2.09 18.57 -28.91
C ARG A 171 2.02 17.69 -27.67
N PHE A 172 1.17 16.67 -27.73
CA PHE A 172 1.07 15.70 -26.64
C PHE A 172 0.94 14.26 -27.13
N GLN A 173 1.18 13.34 -26.20
CA GLN A 173 0.81 11.94 -26.27
C GLN A 173 -0.05 11.56 -25.07
N VAL A 174 -0.90 10.53 -25.22
CA VAL A 174 -1.65 9.92 -24.13
C VAL A 174 -1.15 8.50 -23.94
N GLY A 175 -0.79 8.14 -22.72
CA GLY A 175 -0.38 6.80 -22.34
C GLY A 175 -1.31 6.19 -21.30
N VAL A 176 -1.35 4.86 -21.26
CA VAL A 176 -1.96 4.08 -20.17
C VAL A 176 -0.92 3.13 -19.59
N SER A 177 -0.85 3.05 -18.26
CA SER A 177 -0.02 2.11 -17.51
C SER A 177 -0.90 1.21 -16.64
N THR A 178 -0.51 -0.06 -16.52
CA THR A 178 -1.16 -1.06 -15.66
C THR A 178 -0.23 -1.50 -14.52
N THR A 179 0.89 -0.81 -14.31
CA THR A 179 1.90 -1.19 -13.30
C THR A 179 2.22 -0.04 -12.38
N GLY A 180 2.85 1.01 -12.90
CA GLY A 180 3.37 2.12 -12.11
C GLY A 180 3.35 3.45 -12.87
N THR A 181 4.00 4.45 -12.29
CA THR A 181 4.03 5.83 -12.78
C THR A 181 5.35 6.20 -13.45
N ASP A 182 6.28 5.26 -13.62
CA ASP A 182 7.49 5.49 -14.42
C ASP A 182 7.10 5.67 -15.90
N PRO A 183 7.62 6.67 -16.64
CA PRO A 183 7.27 6.88 -18.05
C PRO A 183 7.45 5.66 -18.95
N SER A 184 8.36 4.75 -18.61
CA SER A 184 8.58 3.49 -19.35
C SER A 184 7.43 2.49 -19.23
N ASP A 185 6.54 2.65 -18.25
CA ASP A 185 5.41 1.76 -18.01
C ASP A 185 4.23 2.07 -18.93
N PHE A 186 4.21 3.26 -19.53
CA PHE A 186 3.09 3.74 -20.33
C PHE A 186 3.12 3.22 -21.76
N THR A 187 2.00 2.63 -22.17
CA THR A 187 1.72 2.33 -23.59
C THR A 187 0.99 3.52 -24.21
N VAL A 188 1.61 4.18 -25.19
CA VAL A 188 1.00 5.32 -25.92
C VAL A 188 -0.19 4.84 -26.75
N ILE A 189 -1.35 5.48 -26.55
CA ILE A 189 -2.61 5.18 -27.25
C ILE A 189 -3.04 6.29 -28.21
N SER A 190 -2.45 7.46 -28.11
CA SER A 190 -2.66 8.56 -29.06
C SER A 190 -1.94 8.31 -30.40
N PRO A 191 -2.38 8.93 -31.50
CA PRO A 191 -1.68 8.85 -32.78
C PRO A 191 -0.19 9.26 -32.72
N GLU A 192 0.66 8.48 -33.37
CA GLU A 192 2.09 8.74 -33.53
C GLU A 192 2.39 9.83 -34.59
N PRO A 193 3.46 10.63 -34.43
CA PRO A 193 4.36 10.64 -33.27
C PRO A 193 3.79 11.42 -32.08
N TYR A 194 2.82 12.28 -32.31
CA TYR A 194 2.11 13.09 -31.32
C TYR A 194 0.84 13.67 -31.95
N VAL A 195 0.00 14.26 -31.11
CA VAL A 195 -1.17 15.05 -31.53
C VAL A 195 -0.85 16.53 -31.39
N GLU A 196 -1.10 17.31 -32.45
CA GLU A 196 -1.02 18.79 -32.39
C GLU A 196 -2.34 19.38 -31.87
N VAL A 197 -2.22 20.38 -30.99
CA VAL A 197 -3.35 21.00 -30.29
C VAL A 197 -3.68 22.35 -30.93
N PRO A 198 -4.91 22.63 -31.36
CA PRO A 198 -5.23 23.93 -31.96
C PRO A 198 -5.34 25.03 -30.90
N THR A 199 -5.45 26.28 -31.35
CA THR A 199 -5.63 27.46 -30.46
C THR A 199 -7.06 27.66 -29.97
N VAL A 200 -7.92 26.67 -30.16
CA VAL A 200 -9.30 26.62 -29.68
C VAL A 200 -9.44 25.39 -28.81
N TRP A 201 -10.10 25.54 -27.66
CA TRP A 201 -10.39 24.41 -26.79
C TRP A 201 -11.05 23.30 -27.59
N THR A 202 -10.39 22.14 -27.60
CA THR A 202 -10.81 20.95 -28.35
C THR A 202 -10.81 19.77 -27.40
N GLN A 203 -11.93 19.04 -27.37
CA GLN A 203 -12.02 17.81 -26.59
C GLN A 203 -11.30 16.68 -27.31
N TYR A 204 -10.49 15.95 -26.58
CA TYR A 204 -9.88 14.70 -27.02
C TYR A 204 -10.51 13.54 -26.26
N THR A 205 -10.71 12.42 -26.95
CA THR A 205 -11.31 11.21 -26.37
C THR A 205 -10.57 10.00 -26.90
N TYR A 206 -10.19 9.08 -26.01
CA TYR A 206 -9.48 7.86 -26.34
C TYR A 206 -10.17 6.66 -25.71
N ASP A 207 -10.31 5.59 -26.50
CA ASP A 207 -10.82 4.30 -26.04
C ASP A 207 -9.75 3.63 -25.17
N ILE A 208 -10.13 3.36 -23.91
CA ILE A 208 -9.30 2.66 -22.92
C ILE A 208 -9.92 1.32 -22.51
N SER A 209 -11.00 0.89 -23.18
CA SER A 209 -11.60 -0.42 -22.95
C SER A 209 -10.68 -1.62 -23.11
N PRO A 210 -9.61 -1.61 -23.94
CA PRO A 210 -8.63 -2.69 -23.96
C PRO A 210 -7.91 -2.94 -22.63
N TYR A 211 -7.93 -1.97 -21.71
CA TYR A 211 -7.33 -2.09 -20.39
C TYR A 211 -8.32 -2.56 -19.31
N SER A 212 -9.58 -2.84 -19.66
CA SER A 212 -10.55 -3.47 -18.76
C SER A 212 -10.03 -4.81 -18.25
N GLY A 213 -10.30 -5.12 -16.98
CA GLY A 213 -9.86 -6.35 -16.33
C GLY A 213 -8.46 -6.31 -15.73
N ASN A 214 -7.74 -5.19 -15.84
CA ASN A 214 -6.50 -4.95 -15.07
C ASN A 214 -6.78 -4.55 -13.61
N GLY A 215 -8.05 -4.34 -13.23
CA GLY A 215 -8.46 -3.87 -11.89
C GLY A 215 -8.24 -2.37 -11.71
N SER A 216 -7.03 -1.90 -12.02
CA SER A 216 -6.65 -0.50 -11.93
C SER A 216 -5.67 -0.08 -13.03
N ILE A 217 -5.67 1.21 -13.37
CA ILE A 217 -4.78 1.82 -14.37
C ILE A 217 -4.32 3.21 -13.95
N TYR A 218 -3.22 3.67 -14.55
CA TYR A 218 -2.84 5.07 -14.61
C TYR A 218 -3.01 5.59 -16.03
N ILE A 219 -3.36 6.87 -16.17
CA ILE A 219 -3.38 7.57 -17.45
C ILE A 219 -2.39 8.74 -17.38
N GLY A 220 -1.55 8.85 -18.40
CA GLY A 220 -0.53 9.89 -18.51
C GLY A 220 -0.82 10.81 -19.69
N ILE A 221 -0.77 12.12 -19.46
CA ILE A 221 -0.68 13.12 -20.53
C ILE A 221 0.77 13.61 -20.62
N HIS A 222 1.42 13.27 -21.72
CA HIS A 222 2.82 13.57 -21.98
C HIS A 222 2.94 14.75 -22.93
N CYS A 223 3.40 15.89 -22.43
CA CYS A 223 3.72 17.05 -23.26
C CYS A 223 5.07 16.83 -23.95
N VAL A 224 5.08 16.91 -25.27
CA VAL A 224 6.25 16.73 -26.14
C VAL A 224 6.50 17.95 -27.04
N SER A 225 6.10 19.12 -26.54
CA SER A 225 6.23 20.39 -27.24
C SER A 225 7.70 20.77 -27.47
N TYR A 226 7.94 21.42 -28.60
CA TYR A 226 9.25 21.96 -28.97
C TYR A 226 9.05 23.25 -29.74
N ASP A 227 9.75 24.30 -29.28
CA ASP A 227 9.64 25.66 -29.82
C ASP A 227 8.17 26.08 -29.91
N ALA A 228 7.41 25.89 -28.82
CA ALA A 228 6.02 26.27 -28.57
C ALA A 228 5.89 27.24 -27.39
N PHE A 229 4.75 27.30 -26.68
CA PHE A 229 4.59 28.22 -25.55
C PHE A 229 3.85 27.66 -24.32
N VAL A 230 2.54 27.40 -24.39
CA VAL A 230 1.77 26.86 -23.25
C VAL A 230 0.72 25.88 -23.76
N PHE A 231 0.87 24.62 -23.33
CA PHE A 231 -0.10 23.56 -23.46
C PHE A 231 -1.07 23.60 -22.28
N MET A 232 -2.35 23.82 -22.57
CA MET A 232 -3.41 23.94 -21.58
C MET A 232 -4.28 22.68 -21.60
N ILE A 233 -4.56 22.09 -20.43
CA ILE A 233 -5.44 20.94 -20.24
C ILE A 233 -6.47 21.25 -19.16
N ASP A 234 -7.73 20.90 -19.40
CA ASP A 234 -8.84 21.17 -18.48
C ASP A 234 -9.93 20.09 -18.59
N ASP A 235 -10.82 20.02 -17.60
CA ASP A 235 -11.96 19.10 -17.52
C ASP A 235 -11.60 17.64 -17.88
N PHE A 236 -10.72 17.02 -17.10
CA PHE A 236 -10.29 15.64 -17.31
C PHE A 236 -11.34 14.65 -16.76
N VAL A 237 -11.70 13.65 -17.55
CA VAL A 237 -12.75 12.67 -17.20
C VAL A 237 -12.38 11.28 -17.69
N VAL A 238 -12.58 10.28 -16.85
CA VAL A 238 -12.49 8.85 -17.17
C VAL A 238 -13.82 8.20 -16.88
N THR A 239 -14.27 7.39 -17.84
CA THR A 239 -15.53 6.65 -17.75
C THR A 239 -15.28 5.14 -17.75
N GLY A 240 -16.18 4.42 -17.09
CA GLY A 240 -16.16 2.97 -16.98
C GLY A 240 -17.22 2.49 -16.00
N GLU A 241 -16.99 1.34 -15.39
CA GLU A 241 -17.78 0.84 -14.28
C GLU A 241 -16.90 0.70 -13.04
N THR A 242 -17.30 1.34 -11.94
CA THR A 242 -16.73 1.02 -10.62
C THR A 242 -17.18 -0.39 -10.26
N GLY A 243 -16.27 -1.36 -10.32
CA GLY A 243 -16.56 -2.71 -9.84
C GLY A 243 -16.70 -2.71 -8.34
N GLU A 244 -17.56 -3.58 -7.79
CA GLU A 244 -17.34 -4.01 -6.41
C GLU A 244 -16.03 -4.80 -6.39
N ASP A 245 -15.12 -4.40 -5.52
CA ASP A 245 -13.94 -5.19 -5.25
C ASP A 245 -14.36 -6.48 -4.56
N THR A 246 -13.92 -7.60 -5.12
CA THR A 246 -14.18 -8.94 -4.60
C THR A 246 -12.89 -9.71 -4.35
N THR A 247 -11.75 -9.08 -4.55
CA THR A 247 -10.43 -9.67 -4.43
C THR A 247 -9.81 -9.27 -3.10
N PRO A 248 -9.52 -10.23 -2.20
CA PRO A 248 -8.80 -9.90 -0.98
C PRO A 248 -7.37 -9.42 -1.23
N PRO A 249 -6.81 -8.62 -0.31
CA PRO A 249 -5.39 -8.27 -0.31
C PRO A 249 -4.45 -9.49 -0.26
N VAL A 250 -3.18 -9.24 -0.59
CA VAL A 250 -2.08 -10.20 -0.41
C VAL A 250 -1.05 -9.63 0.56
N THR A 251 -0.79 -10.36 1.65
CA THR A 251 0.24 -10.01 2.64
C THR A 251 1.45 -10.95 2.55
N THR A 252 2.66 -10.40 2.68
CA THR A 252 3.94 -11.12 2.85
C THR A 252 4.53 -10.87 4.24
N CYS A 253 5.31 -11.84 4.74
CA CYS A 253 6.05 -11.74 6.00
C CYS A 253 7.54 -11.84 5.73
N GLU A 254 8.32 -10.88 6.24
CA GLU A 254 9.78 -10.86 6.20
C GLU A 254 10.33 -10.80 7.62
N LEU A 255 11.41 -11.55 7.88
CA LEU A 255 12.05 -11.67 9.18
C LEU A 255 13.48 -11.16 9.10
N SER A 256 13.93 -10.44 10.13
CA SER A 256 15.28 -9.90 10.22
C SER A 256 15.89 -10.16 11.60
N GLY A 257 17.08 -10.75 11.63
CA GLY A 257 17.85 -11.07 12.83
C GLY A 257 19.16 -11.77 12.46
N GLU A 258 20.06 -11.94 13.42
CA GLU A 258 21.28 -12.72 13.24
C GLU A 258 20.96 -14.21 13.29
N MET A 259 21.50 -14.99 12.34
CA MET A 259 21.23 -16.43 12.25
C MET A 259 22.50 -17.27 12.34
N GLU A 260 22.37 -18.43 12.98
CA GLU A 260 23.34 -19.53 12.97
C GLU A 260 22.58 -20.84 12.75
N ASP A 261 22.97 -21.62 11.73
CA ASP A 261 22.38 -22.93 11.39
C ASP A 261 20.83 -22.96 11.40
N ASP A 262 20.20 -22.01 10.68
CA ASP A 262 18.74 -21.86 10.54
C ASP A 262 17.98 -21.41 11.81
N ILE A 263 18.67 -21.03 12.89
CA ILE A 263 18.09 -20.49 14.14
C ILE A 263 18.51 -19.03 14.29
N TYR A 264 17.61 -18.18 14.81
CA TYR A 264 17.97 -16.82 15.17
C TYR A 264 18.68 -16.79 16.52
N VAL A 265 19.88 -16.23 16.55
CA VAL A 265 20.70 -16.06 17.77
C VAL A 265 20.61 -14.64 18.36
N SER A 266 19.68 -13.85 17.84
CA SER A 266 19.31 -12.53 18.31
C SER A 266 17.79 -12.35 18.30
N ASP A 267 17.32 -11.25 18.88
CA ASP A 267 15.97 -10.73 18.65
C ASP A 267 15.61 -10.71 17.15
N VAL A 268 14.36 -11.02 16.83
CA VAL A 268 13.82 -11.06 15.46
C VAL A 268 12.86 -9.91 15.24
N THR A 269 13.11 -9.08 14.23
CA THR A 269 12.16 -8.06 13.76
C THR A 269 11.29 -8.65 12.65
N VAL A 270 9.97 -8.50 12.80
CA VAL A 270 8.96 -8.98 11.86
C VAL A 270 8.42 -7.82 11.05
N TYR A 271 8.39 -7.98 9.73
CA TYR A 271 7.79 -7.04 8.78
C TYR A 271 6.62 -7.71 8.06
N LEU A 272 5.47 -7.05 8.04
CA LEU A 272 4.31 -7.45 7.23
C LEU A 272 4.07 -6.39 6.14
N ASN A 273 3.98 -6.82 4.89
CA ASN A 273 3.73 -5.95 3.74
C ASN A 273 2.48 -6.44 3.00
N ALA A 274 1.43 -5.61 2.96
CA ALA A 274 0.17 -5.94 2.30
C ALA A 274 -0.04 -5.07 1.07
N THR A 275 -0.54 -5.67 -0.01
CA THR A 275 -0.93 -4.98 -1.24
C THR A 275 -2.32 -5.42 -1.67
N ASP A 276 -3.03 -4.52 -2.35
CA ASP A 276 -4.33 -4.79 -2.96
C ASP A 276 -4.39 -4.10 -4.33
N ASP A 277 -5.04 -4.75 -5.30
CA ASP A 277 -4.99 -4.35 -6.71
C ASP A 277 -6.08 -3.33 -7.09
N MET A 278 -7.12 -3.13 -6.26
CA MET A 278 -8.27 -2.29 -6.64
C MET A 278 -8.73 -1.31 -5.55
N SER A 279 -9.18 -1.76 -4.38
CA SER A 279 -9.67 -0.84 -3.34
C SER A 279 -8.58 -0.37 -2.37
N GLY A 280 -7.39 -0.97 -2.42
CA GLY A 280 -6.30 -0.67 -1.51
C GLY A 280 -6.49 -1.34 -0.15
N VAL A 281 -5.39 -1.54 0.58
CA VAL A 281 -5.44 -2.14 1.92
C VAL A 281 -6.03 -1.16 2.92
N ASN A 282 -6.99 -1.62 3.73
CA ASN A 282 -7.57 -0.87 4.84
C ASN A 282 -6.75 -1.09 6.12
N TYR A 283 -6.59 -2.36 6.53
CA TYR A 283 -5.77 -2.71 7.70
C TYR A 283 -5.22 -4.13 7.60
N THR A 284 -4.14 -4.37 8.33
CA THR A 284 -3.52 -5.70 8.52
C THR A 284 -3.65 -6.12 9.97
N MET A 285 -4.12 -7.34 10.21
CA MET A 285 -4.19 -7.94 11.54
C MET A 285 -3.13 -9.01 11.68
N TYR A 286 -2.51 -9.10 12.85
CA TYR A 286 -1.58 -10.17 13.20
C TYR A 286 -1.79 -10.66 14.62
N LYS A 287 -1.25 -11.86 14.90
CA LYS A 287 -1.01 -12.33 16.26
C LYS A 287 0.27 -13.15 16.31
N LEU A 288 0.97 -13.05 17.43
CA LEU A 288 2.13 -13.88 17.75
C LEU A 288 1.67 -15.08 18.58
N ASP A 289 2.00 -16.29 18.12
CA ASP A 289 1.68 -17.55 18.76
C ASP A 289 0.17 -17.68 19.08
N ASP A 290 -0.14 -17.99 20.34
CA ASP A 290 -1.50 -18.09 20.88
C ASP A 290 -2.02 -16.74 21.43
N GLY A 291 -1.34 -15.63 21.10
CA GLY A 291 -1.73 -14.28 21.47
C GLY A 291 -3.05 -13.81 20.85
N ALA A 292 -3.47 -12.60 21.25
CA ALA A 292 -4.64 -11.96 20.67
C ALA A 292 -4.31 -11.33 19.31
N TRP A 293 -5.32 -11.30 18.42
CA TRP A 293 -5.26 -10.52 17.20
C TRP A 293 -5.16 -9.03 17.51
N GLN A 294 -4.22 -8.35 16.88
CA GLN A 294 -3.99 -6.92 16.98
C GLN A 294 -3.68 -6.34 15.58
N GLU A 295 -3.90 -5.05 15.42
CA GLU A 295 -3.60 -4.34 14.17
C GLU A 295 -2.09 -4.12 14.02
N TYR A 296 -1.60 -4.19 12.79
CA TYR A 296 -0.19 -3.99 12.47
C TYR A 296 0.08 -2.51 12.15
N ASP A 297 0.64 -1.78 13.13
CA ASP A 297 1.00 -0.36 13.01
C ASP A 297 2.45 -0.14 12.52
N GLY A 298 3.19 -1.23 12.25
CA GLY A 298 4.59 -1.21 11.85
C GLY A 298 5.38 -2.40 12.40
N PRO A 299 6.67 -2.51 12.03
CA PRO A 299 7.51 -3.65 12.41
C PRO A 299 7.59 -3.81 13.93
N PHE A 300 7.57 -5.05 14.41
CA PHE A 300 7.67 -5.39 15.82
C PHE A 300 8.77 -6.42 16.08
N VAL A 301 9.24 -6.49 17.32
CA VAL A 301 10.37 -7.33 17.71
C VAL A 301 9.91 -8.46 18.62
N VAL A 302 10.40 -9.68 18.37
CA VAL A 302 10.26 -10.86 19.23
C VAL A 302 11.61 -11.15 19.88
N THR A 303 11.60 -11.34 21.20
CA THR A 303 12.81 -11.40 22.04
C THR A 303 12.87 -12.65 22.92
N GLU A 304 11.79 -13.42 22.99
CA GLU A 304 11.74 -14.63 23.80
C GLU A 304 12.40 -15.79 23.03
N ASP A 305 13.11 -16.67 23.74
CA ASP A 305 13.63 -17.90 23.14
C ASP A 305 12.50 -18.91 22.92
N GLY A 306 12.63 -19.71 21.87
CA GLY A 306 11.70 -20.78 21.53
C GLY A 306 11.18 -20.69 20.09
N ASP A 307 10.24 -21.57 19.78
CA ASP A 307 9.54 -21.58 18.50
C ASP A 307 8.42 -20.55 18.50
N HIS A 308 8.40 -19.69 17.49
CA HIS A 308 7.40 -18.67 17.28
C HIS A 308 6.71 -18.82 15.93
N THR A 309 5.43 -18.45 15.89
CA THR A 309 4.62 -18.36 14.67
C THR A 309 3.83 -17.06 14.67
N VAL A 310 4.00 -16.26 13.64
CA VAL A 310 3.18 -15.06 13.39
C VAL A 310 2.08 -15.46 12.42
N TYR A 311 0.83 -15.28 12.84
CA TYR A 311 -0.34 -15.40 11.97
C TYR A 311 -0.79 -14.01 11.53
N PHE A 312 -1.20 -13.86 10.28
CA PHE A 312 -1.62 -12.58 9.73
C PHE A 312 -2.68 -12.72 8.64
N TYR A 313 -3.47 -11.67 8.44
CA TYR A 313 -4.35 -11.46 7.29
C TYR A 313 -4.58 -9.95 7.11
N SER A 314 -4.93 -9.53 5.90
CA SER A 314 -5.31 -8.14 5.62
C SER A 314 -6.75 -8.02 5.12
N VAL A 315 -7.30 -6.82 5.28
CA VAL A 315 -8.63 -6.42 4.81
C VAL A 315 -8.49 -5.19 3.94
N ASP A 316 -9.18 -5.15 2.80
CA ASP A 316 -9.19 -4.00 1.90
C ASP A 316 -10.27 -2.96 2.26
N ASN A 317 -10.34 -1.86 1.51
CA ASN A 317 -11.34 -0.82 1.72
C ASN A 317 -12.76 -1.22 1.27
N ALA A 318 -12.90 -2.30 0.51
CA ALA A 318 -14.18 -2.88 0.14
C ALA A 318 -14.70 -3.95 1.13
N GLY A 319 -13.88 -4.35 2.09
CA GLY A 319 -14.17 -5.36 3.09
C GLY A 319 -13.85 -6.81 2.70
N ASN A 320 -13.09 -7.06 1.63
CA ASN A 320 -12.58 -8.40 1.34
C ASN A 320 -11.46 -8.76 2.31
N ILE A 321 -11.46 -10.01 2.77
CA ILE A 321 -10.59 -10.49 3.84
C ILE A 321 -9.70 -11.59 3.28
N GLU A 322 -8.39 -11.43 3.43
CA GLU A 322 -7.39 -12.42 3.05
C GLU A 322 -7.53 -13.71 3.88
N GLU A 323 -7.23 -14.87 3.29
CA GLU A 323 -7.05 -16.09 4.08
C GLU A 323 -5.90 -15.92 5.09
N THR A 324 -6.08 -16.42 6.31
CA THR A 324 -5.02 -16.32 7.33
C THR A 324 -3.76 -17.08 6.90
N LYS A 325 -2.65 -16.36 6.82
CA LYS A 325 -1.30 -16.87 6.53
C LYS A 325 -0.45 -16.91 7.79
N SER A 326 0.73 -17.53 7.68
CA SER A 326 1.70 -17.57 8.79
C SER A 326 3.15 -17.65 8.33
N CYS A 327 4.06 -17.16 9.17
CA CYS A 327 5.50 -17.39 9.11
C CYS A 327 6.00 -17.89 10.48
N SER A 328 6.97 -18.81 10.49
CA SER A 328 7.50 -19.42 11.72
C SER A 328 9.01 -19.30 11.78
N PHE A 329 9.55 -19.18 12.98
CA PHE A 329 10.98 -19.06 13.26
C PHE A 329 11.29 -19.51 14.68
N THR A 330 12.56 -19.80 14.96
CA THR A 330 13.04 -20.18 16.28
C THR A 330 14.10 -19.17 16.74
N ILE A 331 13.97 -18.69 17.97
CA ILE A 331 14.98 -17.87 18.63
C ILE A 331 15.70 -18.71 19.68
N GLN A 332 17.02 -18.63 19.68
CA GLN A 332 17.87 -19.18 20.73
C GLN A 332 19.06 -18.24 20.96
N HIS A 333 18.92 -17.35 21.93
CA HIS A 333 20.01 -16.47 22.31
C HIS A 333 21.23 -17.26 22.79
N PRO A 334 22.46 -16.81 22.47
CA PRO A 334 23.65 -17.37 23.07
C PRO A 334 23.60 -17.14 24.58
N CYS A 335 23.92 -18.17 25.36
CA CYS A 335 23.92 -18.10 26.82
C CYS A 335 24.77 -16.89 27.27
N PRO A 336 24.18 -15.87 27.93
CA PRO A 336 24.88 -14.61 28.24
C PRO A 336 26.12 -14.77 29.11
N CYS A 337 26.25 -15.90 29.81
CA CYS A 337 27.49 -16.29 30.44
C CYS A 337 28.17 -17.40 29.61
N PRO A 338 29.48 -17.31 29.34
CA PRO A 338 30.23 -18.33 28.62
C PRO A 338 30.49 -19.51 29.57
N ILE A 339 29.44 -20.25 29.90
CA ILE A 339 29.49 -21.37 30.84
C ILE A 339 29.07 -22.64 30.11
N GLU A 340 29.92 -23.64 30.16
CA GLU A 340 29.57 -25.02 29.78
C GLU A 340 29.49 -25.87 31.03
N ILE A 341 28.52 -26.78 31.08
CA ILE A 341 28.41 -27.75 32.17
C ILE A 341 28.41 -29.18 31.65
N GLU A 342 28.92 -30.09 32.49
CA GLU A 342 28.98 -31.52 32.18
C GLU A 342 28.71 -32.34 33.46
N ILE A 343 27.65 -33.13 33.44
CA ILE A 343 27.29 -34.04 34.53
C ILE A 343 28.20 -35.28 34.46
N LYS A 344 28.89 -35.59 35.56
CA LYS A 344 29.82 -36.74 35.69
C LYS A 344 29.49 -37.64 36.87
N ASN A 345 29.89 -38.90 36.74
CA ASN A 345 29.91 -39.84 37.86
C ASN A 345 30.75 -39.26 39.00
N GLY A 346 30.15 -39.13 40.18
CA GLY A 346 30.81 -38.52 41.33
C GLY A 346 31.91 -39.41 41.92
N ILE A 347 32.92 -38.77 42.52
CA ILE A 347 33.94 -39.46 43.33
C ILE A 347 33.34 -39.69 44.73
N GLY A 348 32.73 -40.85 44.97
CA GLY A 348 32.15 -41.23 46.26
C GLY A 348 30.62 -41.37 46.23
N PHE A 349 29.90 -40.63 47.08
CA PHE A 349 28.44 -40.69 47.19
C PHE A 349 27.79 -39.52 46.42
N GLY A 350 27.17 -39.81 45.26
CA GLY A 350 26.37 -38.83 44.51
C GLY A 350 26.88 -38.52 43.10
N VAL A 351 26.48 -37.34 42.59
CA VAL A 351 26.79 -36.82 41.24
C VAL A 351 27.76 -35.64 41.36
N THR A 352 28.66 -35.49 40.39
CA THR A 352 29.48 -34.29 40.23
C THR A 352 29.08 -33.56 38.97
N MET A 353 29.14 -32.23 38.99
CA MET A 353 28.97 -31.41 37.79
C MET A 353 30.25 -30.61 37.59
N VAL A 354 30.80 -30.63 36.38
CA VAL A 354 31.90 -29.76 35.98
C VAL A 354 31.28 -28.50 35.39
N VAL A 355 31.70 -27.33 35.85
CA VAL A 355 31.29 -26.03 35.34
C VAL A 355 32.53 -25.34 34.78
N ARG A 356 32.57 -25.11 33.48
CA ARG A 356 33.67 -24.46 32.75
C ARG A 356 33.28 -23.04 32.41
N ASN A 357 34.18 -22.07 32.60
CA ASN A 357 34.04 -20.74 32.01
C ASN A 357 34.85 -20.70 30.71
N THR A 358 34.17 -20.62 29.58
CA THR A 358 34.76 -20.56 28.23
C THR A 358 35.09 -19.13 27.79
N GLY A 359 34.77 -18.14 28.62
CA GLY A 359 34.99 -16.72 28.33
C GLY A 359 36.34 -16.19 28.77
N GLU A 360 36.55 -14.92 28.45
CA GLU A 360 37.79 -14.18 28.75
C GLU A 360 37.76 -13.44 30.10
N GLU A 361 36.58 -13.33 30.73
CA GLU A 361 36.40 -12.63 32.01
C GLU A 361 36.16 -13.60 33.18
N ASN A 362 36.58 -13.20 34.38
CA ASN A 362 36.29 -13.94 35.60
C ASN A 362 34.82 -13.77 35.98
N LEU A 363 34.14 -14.89 36.24
CA LEU A 363 32.77 -14.90 36.73
C LEU A 363 32.76 -15.03 38.26
N THR A 364 31.81 -14.37 38.91
CA THR A 364 31.58 -14.49 40.35
C THR A 364 30.12 -14.82 40.61
N ASP A 365 29.86 -15.45 41.75
CA ASP A 365 28.50 -15.78 42.22
C ASP A 365 27.67 -16.59 41.20
N VAL A 366 28.30 -17.55 40.52
CA VAL A 366 27.63 -18.41 39.54
C VAL A 366 26.74 -19.40 40.29
N ASN A 367 25.42 -19.16 40.23
CA ASN A 367 24.44 -20.08 40.76
C ASN A 367 24.40 -21.37 39.93
N TRP A 368 24.26 -22.50 40.60
CA TRP A 368 24.04 -23.79 39.94
C TRP A 368 22.96 -24.59 40.65
N SER A 369 22.28 -25.45 39.90
CA SER A 369 21.33 -26.41 40.44
C SER A 369 21.38 -27.74 39.72
N LEU A 370 20.95 -28.80 40.40
CA LEU A 370 20.84 -30.15 39.87
C LEU A 370 19.64 -30.83 40.53
N SER A 371 18.73 -31.34 39.72
CA SER A 371 17.51 -32.00 40.15
C SER A 371 17.44 -33.43 39.61
N LEU A 372 16.71 -34.30 40.32
CA LEU A 372 16.49 -35.68 39.92
C LEU A 372 15.00 -35.98 39.77
N SER A 373 14.60 -36.34 38.55
CA SER A 373 13.26 -36.83 38.25
C SER A 373 13.25 -38.36 38.09
N GLY A 374 12.12 -39.01 38.36
CA GLY A 374 12.01 -40.47 38.38
C GLY A 374 12.54 -41.12 39.68
N GLY A 375 12.55 -42.46 39.70
CA GLY A 375 12.99 -43.27 40.84
C GLY A 375 12.27 -42.99 42.16
N ILE A 376 12.75 -43.62 43.23
CA ILE A 376 12.39 -43.31 44.62
C ILE A 376 13.60 -42.65 45.27
N ILE A 377 13.58 -41.33 45.40
CA ILE A 377 14.69 -40.56 46.01
C ILE A 377 14.30 -40.16 47.43
N LEU A 378 15.05 -40.71 48.40
CA LEU A 378 14.87 -40.50 49.83
C LEU A 378 15.67 -39.30 50.35
N LEU A 379 16.78 -38.95 49.70
CA LEU A 379 17.62 -37.80 50.03
C LEU A 379 18.30 -37.26 48.76
N GLY A 380 18.50 -35.94 48.69
CA GLY A 380 19.33 -35.30 47.66
C GLY A 380 18.64 -35.17 46.30
N ARG A 381 17.30 -35.19 46.25
CA ARG A 381 16.55 -34.95 45.00
C ARG A 381 16.90 -33.61 44.36
N GLU A 382 17.15 -32.60 45.18
CA GLU A 382 17.55 -31.27 44.76
C GLU A 382 18.92 -30.93 45.35
N ASN A 383 19.82 -30.44 44.52
CA ASN A 383 21.10 -29.88 44.89
C ASN A 383 21.24 -28.49 44.25
N ASN A 384 21.82 -27.55 44.99
CA ASN A 384 22.10 -26.21 44.50
C ASN A 384 23.24 -25.59 45.29
N GLY A 385 23.82 -24.54 44.73
CA GLY A 385 24.86 -23.75 45.37
C GLY A 385 25.30 -22.57 44.52
N VAL A 386 26.36 -21.92 44.98
CA VAL A 386 26.99 -20.78 44.33
C VAL A 386 28.48 -21.07 44.18
N ILE A 387 29.02 -20.89 42.98
CA ILE A 387 30.47 -20.86 42.75
C ILE A 387 30.88 -19.39 42.91
N GLU A 388 31.49 -19.06 44.06
CA GLU A 388 31.85 -17.67 44.41
C GLU A 388 32.82 -17.03 43.41
N SER A 389 33.70 -17.84 42.79
CA SER A 389 34.66 -17.38 41.78
C SER A 389 34.94 -18.49 40.78
N LEU A 390 34.78 -18.19 39.49
CA LEU A 390 35.10 -19.05 38.36
C LEU A 390 35.93 -18.24 37.34
N PRO A 391 37.28 -18.36 37.39
CA PRO A 391 38.15 -17.59 36.51
C PRO A 391 37.94 -17.88 35.02
N ALA A 392 38.37 -16.96 34.17
CA ALA A 392 38.37 -17.11 32.72
C ALA A 392 39.12 -18.38 32.27
N ALA A 393 38.56 -19.12 31.30
CA ALA A 393 39.12 -20.36 30.75
C ALA A 393 39.43 -21.48 31.77
N GLU A 394 38.84 -21.43 32.97
CA GLU A 394 39.02 -22.43 34.04
C GLU A 394 37.73 -23.22 34.32
N GLU A 395 37.86 -24.32 35.06
CA GLU A 395 36.73 -25.16 35.48
C GLU A 395 36.67 -25.36 36.99
N VAL A 396 35.46 -25.49 37.52
CA VAL A 396 35.18 -25.89 38.89
C VAL A 396 34.34 -27.15 38.87
N THR A 397 34.74 -28.16 39.63
CA THR A 397 33.91 -29.36 39.87
C THR A 397 33.11 -29.17 41.15
N VAL A 398 31.79 -29.15 41.03
CA VAL A 398 30.88 -29.12 42.18
C VAL A 398 30.46 -30.54 42.54
N GLN A 399 30.60 -30.89 43.81
CA GLN A 399 30.16 -32.17 44.35
C GLN A 399 28.79 -32.01 45.01
N CYS A 400 27.80 -32.75 44.52
CA CYS A 400 26.47 -32.73 45.10
C CYS A 400 26.48 -33.32 46.52
N LYS A 401 25.50 -32.92 47.32
CA LYS A 401 25.21 -33.58 48.61
C LYS A 401 24.83 -35.05 48.34
N PRO A 402 25.01 -35.95 49.33
CA PRO A 402 24.70 -37.37 49.16
C PRO A 402 23.27 -37.60 48.67
N ILE A 403 23.14 -38.37 47.60
CA ILE A 403 21.87 -38.81 47.04
C ILE A 403 21.57 -40.21 47.56
N ILE A 404 20.37 -40.44 48.08
CA ILE A 404 19.94 -41.76 48.54
C ILE A 404 18.63 -42.12 47.85
N GLY A 405 18.58 -43.26 47.17
CA GLY A 405 17.37 -43.67 46.49
C GLY A 405 17.45 -45.02 45.78
N PHE A 406 16.44 -45.32 44.97
CA PHE A 406 16.33 -46.54 44.18
C PHE A 406 15.64 -46.26 42.84
N GLY A 407 16.23 -46.74 41.75
CA GLY A 407 15.58 -46.76 40.43
C GLY A 407 16.25 -45.86 39.40
N ARG A 408 15.68 -45.85 38.19
CA ARG A 408 16.14 -44.98 37.09
C ARG A 408 15.73 -43.54 37.36
N VAL A 409 16.62 -42.63 37.00
CA VAL A 409 16.43 -41.19 37.16
C VAL A 409 16.90 -40.46 35.91
N THR A 410 16.33 -39.29 35.66
CA THR A 410 16.89 -38.28 34.78
C THR A 410 17.43 -37.16 35.67
N ILE A 411 18.62 -36.68 35.35
CA ILE A 411 19.38 -35.69 36.11
C ILE A 411 19.46 -34.46 35.24
N ASP A 412 18.82 -33.38 35.68
CA ASP A 412 18.79 -32.10 34.98
C ASP A 412 19.65 -31.11 35.77
N ALA A 413 20.62 -30.47 35.12
CA ALA A 413 21.54 -29.54 35.75
C ALA A 413 21.55 -28.19 35.03
N THR A 414 21.75 -27.11 35.79
CA THR A 414 21.84 -25.74 35.27
C THR A 414 22.95 -24.96 35.96
N ALA A 415 23.59 -24.03 35.24
CA ALA A 415 24.52 -23.05 35.81
C ALA A 415 24.45 -21.70 35.10
N GLY A 416 24.73 -20.61 35.82
CA GLY A 416 24.84 -19.26 35.24
C GLY A 416 23.54 -18.66 34.68
N GLY A 417 22.42 -19.38 34.81
CA GLY A 417 21.10 -18.94 34.36
C GLY A 417 20.66 -19.47 33.00
N CYS A 418 21.56 -20.06 32.21
CA CYS A 418 21.25 -20.55 30.85
C CYS A 418 22.03 -21.79 30.40
N ALA A 419 23.12 -22.17 31.08
CA ALA A 419 23.84 -23.39 30.72
C ALA A 419 23.10 -24.60 31.29
N GLU A 420 22.75 -25.56 30.44
CA GLU A 420 21.96 -26.75 30.82
C GLU A 420 22.66 -28.03 30.36
N ASP A 421 22.53 -29.11 31.14
CA ASP A 421 22.94 -30.47 30.76
C ASP A 421 21.96 -31.48 31.37
N THR A 422 21.71 -32.57 30.65
CA THR A 422 20.77 -33.61 31.04
C THR A 422 21.40 -34.98 30.87
N ALA A 423 21.35 -35.80 31.91
CA ALA A 423 21.90 -37.15 31.89
C ALA A 423 20.96 -38.19 32.50
N ASP A 424 20.90 -39.37 31.89
CA ASP A 424 20.19 -40.51 32.45
C ASP A 424 21.06 -41.29 33.43
N GLY A 425 20.45 -41.78 34.51
CA GLY A 425 21.15 -42.51 35.55
C GLY A 425 20.34 -43.58 36.28
N PHE A 426 21.00 -44.25 37.21
CA PHE A 426 20.40 -45.19 38.15
C PHE A 426 20.91 -44.96 39.57
N VAL A 427 20.00 -44.88 40.52
CA VAL A 427 20.30 -44.75 41.95
C VAL A 427 20.08 -46.08 42.66
N LEU A 428 21.05 -46.50 43.48
CA LEU A 428 20.99 -47.68 44.34
C LEU A 428 21.59 -47.37 45.72
N LEU A 429 20.74 -47.12 46.71
CA LEU A 429 21.14 -46.52 47.98
C LEU A 429 21.94 -45.24 47.72
N PHE A 430 23.21 -45.21 48.10
CA PHE A 430 24.12 -44.07 47.96
C PHE A 430 24.94 -44.06 46.66
N LEU A 431 24.78 -45.09 45.82
CA LEU A 431 25.45 -45.21 44.53
C LEU A 431 24.58 -44.55 43.45
N VAL A 432 25.17 -43.62 42.69
CA VAL A 432 24.57 -43.06 41.48
C VAL A 432 25.46 -43.45 40.30
N MET A 433 24.86 -44.01 39.25
CA MET A 433 25.55 -44.41 38.02
C MET A 433 24.93 -43.65 36.85
N ILE A 434 25.73 -42.79 36.21
CA ILE A 434 25.37 -42.02 35.02
C ILE A 434 25.73 -42.84 33.78
N ARG A 435 24.86 -42.84 32.77
CA ARG A 435 25.01 -43.62 31.55
C ARG A 435 25.68 -42.89 30.41
#